data_AF-A0A1B9JPT1-F1
#
_entry.id   AF-A0A1B9JPT1-F1
#
_cell.length_a   1.000
_cell.length_b   1.000
_cell.length_c   1.000
_cell.angle_alpha   90.00
_cell.angle_beta   90.00
_cell.angle_gamma   90.00
#
_symmetry.space_group_name_H-M   'P 1'
#
loop_
_entity.id
_entity.type
_entity.pdbx_description
1 polymer ?
#
loop_
_entity_poly.entity_id
_entity_poly.type
_entity_poly.pdbx_seq_one_letter_code
_entity_poly.pdbx_strand_id
1 'polypeptide(L)'
;MKKVVFSAILACIGFNVSANENAKRIIEFLIEDDIEVFRENGKSGFMDAMPTVSAAQLIKEYGDNQYVYEKKYDKNLVNIKTVASGVKTSLTGDPYVVANGKNQFEYVSLELKNKDDAMNINKGTKLDMICLGSKNNVIFPSLKSCVTADSYFDKFLNSVMSDLDKLDINDKPSNKLEAVYLAMWEFDKQKPNTLEKFKTAEDFEKNQADFIEIMTIAQTKAKDGVKKFTLPKP
;
A
#
# COMPACT_ATOMS: atom_id res chain seq x y z
N MET A 1 39.45 -31.40 17.16
CA MET A 1 38.48 -31.31 16.04
C MET A 1 37.09 -30.79 16.42
N LYS A 2 36.63 -30.83 17.69
CA LYS A 2 35.28 -30.29 18.06
C LYS A 2 35.16 -28.76 18.13
N LYS A 3 36.25 -27.99 18.30
CA LYS A 3 36.21 -26.52 18.40
C LYS A 3 36.09 -25.78 17.06
N VAL A 4 36.54 -26.39 15.95
CA VAL A 4 36.51 -25.75 14.61
C VAL A 4 35.10 -25.82 14.00
N VAL A 5 34.31 -26.83 14.34
CA VAL A 5 32.93 -27.00 13.85
C VAL A 5 31.98 -25.95 14.42
N PHE A 6 32.20 -25.49 15.67
CA PHE A 6 31.32 -24.52 16.33
C PHE A 6 31.44 -23.11 15.73
N SER A 7 32.66 -22.69 15.35
CA SER A 7 32.89 -21.38 14.72
C SER A 7 32.34 -21.29 13.29
N ALA A 8 32.36 -22.39 12.53
CA ALA A 8 31.81 -22.43 11.18
C ALA A 8 30.28 -22.33 11.17
N ILE A 9 29.60 -22.98 12.13
CA ILE A 9 28.12 -22.94 12.23
C ILE A 9 27.64 -21.54 12.63
N LEU A 10 28.30 -20.86 13.57
CA LEU A 10 27.95 -19.48 13.94
C LEU A 10 28.12 -18.49 12.78
N ALA A 11 29.18 -18.63 11.97
CA ALA A 11 29.39 -17.78 10.81
C ALA A 11 28.25 -17.95 9.78
N CYS A 12 27.86 -19.20 9.48
CA CYS A 12 26.76 -19.48 8.55
C CYS A 12 25.41 -18.93 9.04
N ILE A 13 25.12 -18.97 10.34
CA ILE A 13 23.88 -18.39 10.90
C ILE A 13 23.90 -16.86 10.78
N GLY A 14 25.04 -16.22 11.10
CA GLY A 14 25.19 -14.77 11.01
C GLY A 14 24.94 -14.22 9.61
N PHE A 15 25.46 -14.87 8.57
CA PHE A 15 25.25 -14.44 7.18
C PHE A 15 23.80 -14.61 6.70
N ASN A 16 23.07 -15.64 7.14
CA ASN A 16 21.67 -15.80 6.76
C ASN A 16 20.78 -14.72 7.38
N VAL A 17 21.06 -14.34 8.64
CA VAL A 17 20.34 -13.26 9.33
C VAL A 17 20.62 -11.91 8.67
N SER A 18 21.89 -11.58 8.36
CA SER A 18 22.21 -10.31 7.71
C SER A 18 21.59 -10.19 6.31
N ALA A 19 21.59 -11.28 5.53
CA ALA A 19 20.96 -11.31 4.21
C ALA A 19 19.44 -11.08 4.25
N ASN A 20 18.77 -11.61 5.29
CA ASN A 20 17.34 -11.39 5.50
C ASN A 20 17.05 -9.91 5.80
N GLU A 21 17.76 -9.35 6.78
CA GLU A 21 17.57 -7.96 7.20
C GLU A 21 17.89 -6.97 6.07
N ASN A 22 18.92 -7.25 5.27
CA ASN A 22 19.21 -6.47 4.08
C ASN A 22 18.07 -6.52 3.05
N ALA A 23 17.50 -7.69 2.79
CA ALA A 23 16.37 -7.83 1.87
C ALA A 23 15.13 -7.07 2.35
N LYS A 24 14.78 -7.20 3.65
CA LYS A 24 13.66 -6.45 4.27
C LYS A 24 13.84 -4.95 4.10
N ARG A 25 15.02 -4.43 4.41
CA ARG A 25 15.34 -3.01 4.29
C ARG A 25 15.16 -2.48 2.86
N ILE A 26 15.56 -3.25 1.84
CA ILE A 26 15.34 -2.84 0.44
C ILE A 26 13.86 -2.86 0.08
N ILE A 27 13.08 -3.85 0.56
CA ILE A 27 11.64 -3.88 0.34
C ILE A 27 10.94 -2.69 0.99
N GLU A 28 11.33 -2.35 2.23
CA GLU A 28 10.83 -1.16 2.93
C GLU A 28 11.09 0.10 2.11
N PHE A 29 12.34 0.32 1.65
CA PHE A 29 12.66 1.47 0.80
C PHE A 29 11.86 1.53 -0.50
N LEU A 30 11.66 0.39 -1.17
CA LEU A 30 10.88 0.33 -2.41
C LEU A 30 9.40 0.68 -2.16
N ILE A 31 8.85 0.29 -1.01
CA ILE A 31 7.46 0.59 -0.66
C ILE A 31 7.32 2.07 -0.25
N GLU A 32 8.24 2.58 0.55
CA GLU A 32 8.24 3.98 0.98
C GLU A 32 8.38 4.94 -0.21
N ASP A 33 9.31 4.66 -1.13
CA ASP A 33 9.49 5.40 -2.37
C ASP A 33 8.22 5.36 -3.24
N ASP A 34 7.60 4.18 -3.39
CA ASP A 34 6.35 4.03 -4.13
C ASP A 34 5.19 4.86 -3.54
N ILE A 35 5.11 4.93 -2.21
CA ILE A 35 4.13 5.75 -1.49
C ILE A 35 4.41 7.24 -1.72
N GLU A 36 5.67 7.68 -1.68
CA GLU A 36 6.06 9.06 -1.94
C GLU A 36 5.68 9.47 -3.37
N VAL A 37 6.12 8.68 -4.36
CA VAL A 37 5.77 8.88 -5.78
C VAL A 37 4.25 8.93 -5.97
N PHE A 38 3.49 8.04 -5.32
CA PHE A 38 2.03 8.06 -5.38
C PHE A 38 1.44 9.36 -4.81
N ARG A 39 1.92 9.82 -3.65
CA ARG A 39 1.42 11.03 -2.98
C ARG A 39 1.65 12.28 -3.82
N GLU A 40 2.74 12.30 -4.59
CA GLU A 40 3.07 13.36 -5.55
C GLU A 40 2.30 13.27 -6.88
N ASN A 41 1.41 12.28 -7.01
CA ASN A 41 0.67 11.95 -8.24
C ASN A 41 1.58 11.48 -9.39
N GLY A 42 2.73 10.90 -9.05
CA GLY A 42 3.60 10.16 -9.97
C GLY A 42 3.07 8.77 -10.30
N LYS A 43 3.82 8.03 -11.12
CA LYS A 43 3.48 6.65 -11.52
C LYS A 43 4.09 5.67 -10.52
N SER A 44 3.30 5.22 -9.57
CA SER A 44 3.67 4.18 -8.62
C SER A 44 3.51 2.78 -9.24
N GLY A 45 4.33 1.81 -8.81
CA GLY A 45 4.21 0.40 -9.14
C GLY A 45 3.15 -0.34 -8.33
N PHE A 46 3.02 -0.09 -7.01
CA PHE A 46 2.03 -0.78 -6.17
C PHE A 46 0.67 -0.05 -6.14
N MET A 47 0.71 1.28 -6.21
CA MET A 47 -0.47 2.12 -5.97
C MET A 47 -1.20 2.58 -7.25
N ASP A 48 -0.74 2.26 -8.46
CA ASP A 48 -1.33 2.70 -9.75
C ASP A 48 -2.83 2.36 -9.90
N ALA A 49 -3.26 1.27 -9.28
CA ALA A 49 -4.66 0.83 -9.34
C ALA A 49 -5.62 1.66 -8.47
N MET A 50 -5.10 2.56 -7.62
CA MET A 50 -5.86 3.38 -6.70
C MET A 50 -5.97 4.82 -7.23
N PRO A 51 -7.09 5.21 -7.87
CA PRO A 51 -7.22 6.56 -8.41
C PRO A 51 -7.21 7.62 -7.30
N THR A 52 -6.43 8.67 -7.51
CA THR A 52 -6.51 9.92 -6.74
C THR A 52 -7.59 10.83 -7.34
N VAL A 53 -8.56 11.23 -6.53
CA VAL A 53 -9.73 12.01 -6.96
C VAL A 53 -10.04 13.16 -6.00
N SER A 54 -10.79 14.13 -6.50
CA SER A 54 -11.41 15.17 -5.66
C SER A 54 -12.90 14.90 -5.45
N ALA A 55 -13.48 15.49 -4.41
CA ALA A 55 -14.93 15.43 -4.23
C ALA A 55 -15.71 16.06 -5.40
N ALA A 56 -15.20 17.15 -5.99
CA ALA A 56 -15.79 17.77 -7.17
C ALA A 56 -15.84 16.82 -8.37
N GLN A 57 -14.77 16.05 -8.58
CA GLN A 57 -14.71 15.04 -9.63
C GLN A 57 -15.75 13.94 -9.40
N LEU A 58 -15.85 13.40 -8.18
CA LEU A 58 -16.82 12.35 -7.87
C LEU A 58 -18.26 12.81 -8.04
N ILE A 59 -18.58 14.04 -7.61
CA ILE A 59 -19.91 14.65 -7.81
C ILE A 59 -20.23 14.77 -9.30
N LYS A 60 -19.28 15.27 -10.10
CA LYS A 60 -19.45 15.40 -11.56
C LYS A 60 -19.64 14.04 -12.23
N GLU A 61 -18.75 13.08 -11.98
CA GLU A 61 -18.83 11.76 -12.62
C GLU A 61 -20.12 11.02 -12.27
N TYR A 62 -20.58 11.12 -11.01
CA TYR A 62 -21.85 10.55 -10.58
C TYR A 62 -23.05 11.23 -11.25
N GLY A 63 -23.07 12.56 -11.30
CA GLY A 63 -24.14 13.34 -11.93
C GLY A 63 -24.21 13.15 -13.45
N ASP A 64 -23.06 13.00 -14.11
CA ASP A 64 -22.98 12.75 -15.56
C ASP A 64 -23.52 11.35 -15.90
N ASN A 65 -23.08 10.32 -15.16
CA ASN A 65 -23.54 8.95 -15.37
C ASN A 65 -23.25 8.06 -14.15
N GLN A 66 -24.27 7.84 -13.32
CA GLN A 66 -24.17 6.99 -12.12
C GLN A 66 -23.67 5.57 -12.42
N TYR A 67 -24.12 4.93 -13.50
CA TYR A 67 -23.71 3.55 -13.82
C TYR A 67 -22.21 3.46 -14.14
N VAL A 68 -21.67 4.46 -14.87
CA VAL A 68 -20.24 4.53 -15.17
C VAL A 68 -19.43 4.81 -13.90
N TYR A 69 -19.90 5.72 -13.05
CA TYR A 69 -19.30 5.98 -11.73
C TYR A 69 -19.22 4.70 -10.89
N GLU A 70 -20.32 3.97 -10.75
CA GLU A 70 -20.38 2.75 -9.94
C GLU A 70 -19.46 1.66 -10.49
N LYS A 71 -19.44 1.47 -11.81
CA LYS A 71 -18.52 0.53 -12.46
C LYS A 71 -17.06 0.89 -12.20
N LYS A 72 -16.74 2.17 -12.10
CA LYS A 72 -15.37 2.67 -11.89
C LYS A 72 -14.92 2.53 -10.43
N TYR A 73 -15.80 2.80 -9.46
CA TYR A 73 -15.39 2.91 -8.06
C TYR A 73 -15.90 1.81 -7.14
N ASP A 74 -16.98 1.08 -7.45
CA ASP A 74 -17.53 0.05 -6.54
C ASP A 74 -16.46 -0.99 -6.17
N LYS A 75 -16.23 -1.16 -4.86
CA LYS A 75 -15.24 -2.07 -4.26
C LYS A 75 -13.78 -1.77 -4.60
N ASN A 76 -13.50 -0.67 -5.28
CA ASN A 76 -12.14 -0.24 -5.57
C ASN A 76 -11.65 0.73 -4.48
N LEU A 77 -10.34 0.69 -4.22
CA LEU A 77 -9.69 1.68 -3.39
C LEU A 77 -9.69 3.02 -4.11
N VAL A 78 -9.89 4.10 -3.36
CA VAL A 78 -9.90 5.46 -3.88
C VAL A 78 -9.12 6.33 -2.91
N ASN A 79 -8.14 7.07 -3.42
CA ASN A 79 -7.51 8.14 -2.67
C ASN A 79 -8.29 9.44 -2.92
N ILE A 80 -8.97 9.96 -1.91
CA ILE A 80 -9.70 11.23 -2.03
C ILE A 80 -8.93 12.35 -1.32
N LYS A 81 -8.58 13.39 -2.09
CA LYS A 81 -8.02 14.64 -1.59
C LYS A 81 -9.10 15.73 -1.67
N THR A 82 -9.54 16.25 -0.53
CA THR A 82 -10.71 17.15 -0.46
C THR A 82 -10.69 18.10 0.74
N VAL A 83 -11.72 18.93 0.85
CA VAL A 83 -11.98 19.80 2.00
C VAL A 83 -13.32 19.44 2.62
N ALA A 84 -13.32 19.18 3.93
CA ALA A 84 -14.52 18.94 4.70
C ALA A 84 -15.40 20.19 4.74
N SER A 85 -16.68 20.01 4.45
CA SER A 85 -17.73 21.01 4.68
C SER A 85 -18.35 20.89 6.07
N GLY A 86 -18.13 19.75 6.74
CA GLY A 86 -18.54 19.46 8.10
C GLY A 86 -18.75 17.96 8.33
N VAL A 87 -19.25 17.61 9.50
CA VAL A 87 -19.67 16.25 9.86
C VAL A 87 -21.18 16.24 10.05
N LYS A 88 -21.85 15.21 9.57
CA LYS A 88 -23.28 14.95 9.76
C LYS A 88 -23.49 13.56 10.34
N THR A 89 -24.68 13.34 10.86
CA THR A 89 -25.10 12.03 11.39
C THR A 89 -26.08 11.39 10.42
N SER A 90 -25.88 10.11 10.12
CA SER A 90 -26.80 9.30 9.34
C SER A 90 -28.04 8.92 10.16
N LEU A 91 -29.04 8.32 9.50
CA LEU A 91 -30.27 7.87 10.16
C LEU A 91 -30.03 6.79 11.23
N THR A 92 -28.92 6.04 11.14
CA THR A 92 -28.52 5.02 12.11
C THR A 92 -27.70 5.58 13.28
N GLY A 93 -27.46 6.91 13.31
CA GLY A 93 -26.64 7.54 14.34
C GLY A 93 -25.15 7.62 14.01
N ASP A 94 -24.73 7.12 12.84
CA ASP A 94 -23.30 7.06 12.50
C ASP A 94 -22.82 8.37 11.87
N PRO A 95 -21.69 8.94 12.35
CA PRO A 95 -21.12 10.15 11.78
C PRO A 95 -20.51 9.87 10.40
N TYR A 96 -20.65 10.83 9.49
CA TYR A 96 -19.98 10.84 8.20
C TYR A 96 -19.53 12.26 7.85
N VAL A 97 -18.43 12.35 7.11
CA VAL A 97 -17.90 13.63 6.65
C VAL A 97 -18.60 14.03 5.35
N VAL A 98 -19.02 15.29 5.27
CA VAL A 98 -19.53 15.90 4.05
C VAL A 98 -18.37 16.61 3.36
N ALA A 99 -17.99 16.18 2.17
CA ALA A 99 -16.94 16.80 1.38
C ALA A 99 -17.52 17.61 0.21
N ASN A 100 -17.00 18.83 0.04
CA ASN A 100 -17.38 19.78 -1.03
C ASN A 100 -18.90 20.08 -1.13
N GLY A 101 -19.58 20.19 0.02
CA GLY A 101 -21.00 20.53 0.10
C GLY A 101 -21.28 21.98 -0.21
N LYS A 102 -21.46 22.32 -1.49
CA LYS A 102 -21.94 23.65 -1.91
C LYS A 102 -23.44 23.83 -1.66
N ASN A 103 -24.20 22.74 -1.74
CA ASN A 103 -25.64 22.69 -1.44
C ASN A 103 -26.03 21.30 -0.91
N GLN A 104 -27.32 21.09 -0.64
CA GLN A 104 -27.83 19.86 -0.03
C GLN A 104 -27.82 18.61 -0.93
N PHE A 105 -27.49 18.75 -2.21
CA PHE A 105 -27.49 17.66 -3.19
C PHE A 105 -26.11 17.43 -3.85
N GLU A 106 -25.18 18.37 -3.70
CA GLU A 106 -23.84 18.30 -4.27
C GLU A 106 -22.80 18.12 -3.18
N TYR A 107 -22.63 16.89 -2.70
CA TYR A 107 -21.54 16.54 -1.80
C TYR A 107 -21.09 15.09 -2.00
N VAL A 108 -19.94 14.75 -1.43
CA VAL A 108 -19.51 13.35 -1.25
C VAL A 108 -19.63 13.00 0.23
N SER A 109 -20.24 11.86 0.52
CA SER A 109 -20.32 11.30 1.87
C SER A 109 -19.13 10.38 2.11
N LEU A 110 -18.31 10.70 3.12
CA LEU A 110 -17.18 9.86 3.54
C LEU A 110 -17.52 9.21 4.88
N GLU A 111 -17.75 7.89 4.86
CA GLU A 111 -17.98 7.11 6.06
C GLU A 111 -16.66 6.62 6.62
N LEU A 112 -16.33 7.08 7.82
CA LEU A 112 -15.08 6.75 8.48
C LEU A 112 -15.11 5.30 8.98
N LYS A 113 -13.98 4.60 8.86
CA LYS A 113 -13.82 3.28 9.47
C LYS A 113 -13.86 3.37 11.01
N ASN A 114 -13.19 4.38 11.56
CA ASN A 114 -13.27 4.73 12.97
C ASN A 114 -14.15 5.98 13.15
N LYS A 115 -15.26 5.83 13.87
CA LYS A 115 -16.26 6.90 14.03
C LYS A 115 -15.72 8.07 14.87
N ASP A 116 -14.83 7.79 15.82
CA ASP A 116 -14.28 8.79 16.73
C ASP A 116 -13.38 9.80 16.01
N ASP A 117 -12.80 9.42 14.86
CA ASP A 117 -12.00 10.32 14.02
C ASP A 117 -12.81 11.53 13.55
N ALA A 118 -14.14 11.41 13.48
CA ALA A 118 -15.04 12.51 13.10
C ALA A 118 -14.96 13.70 14.07
N MET A 119 -14.60 13.49 15.34
CA MET A 119 -14.50 14.56 16.35
C MET A 119 -13.42 15.60 15.99
N ASN A 120 -12.42 15.20 15.21
CA ASN A 120 -11.29 16.05 14.82
C ASN A 120 -11.52 16.75 13.47
N ILE A 121 -12.64 16.46 12.80
CA ILE A 121 -12.93 16.97 11.45
C ILE A 121 -13.92 18.14 11.53
N ASN A 122 -13.47 19.30 11.09
CA ASN A 122 -14.25 20.53 11.07
C ASN A 122 -14.45 21.04 9.65
N LYS A 123 -15.35 22.01 9.47
CA LYS A 123 -15.47 22.72 8.20
C LYS A 123 -14.12 23.39 7.86
N GLY A 124 -13.64 23.17 6.64
CA GLY A 124 -12.35 23.69 6.17
C GLY A 124 -11.17 22.74 6.39
N THR A 125 -11.34 21.63 7.13
CA THR A 125 -10.29 20.61 7.29
C THR A 125 -9.93 20.04 5.91
N LYS A 126 -8.65 20.12 5.54
CA LYS A 126 -8.12 19.40 4.38
C LYS A 126 -8.01 17.92 4.74
N LEU A 127 -8.48 17.07 3.84
CA LEU A 127 -8.54 15.63 4.02
C LEU A 127 -7.78 14.96 2.88
N ASP A 128 -6.91 14.03 3.25
CA ASP A 128 -6.29 13.05 2.37
C ASP A 128 -6.62 11.68 2.94
N MET A 129 -7.50 10.94 2.25
CA MET A 129 -8.08 9.71 2.77
C MET A 129 -8.02 8.59 1.75
N ILE A 130 -7.84 7.36 2.24
CA ILE A 130 -8.06 6.15 1.46
C ILE A 130 -9.41 5.57 1.87
N CYS A 131 -10.26 5.34 0.87
CA CYS A 131 -11.60 4.81 1.06
C CYS A 131 -11.88 3.64 0.11
N LEU A 132 -12.96 2.92 0.40
CA LEU A 132 -13.56 1.94 -0.50
C LEU A 132 -14.75 2.58 -1.24
N GLY A 133 -14.74 2.56 -2.57
CA GLY A 133 -15.90 3.00 -3.32
C GLY A 133 -17.10 2.07 -3.15
N SER A 134 -18.31 2.63 -3.27
CA SER A 134 -19.56 1.92 -3.01
C SER A 134 -20.58 2.17 -4.11
N LYS A 135 -21.37 1.14 -4.42
CA LYS A 135 -22.62 1.26 -5.17
C LYS A 135 -23.83 1.68 -4.34
N ASN A 136 -23.71 1.77 -3.02
CA ASN A 136 -24.83 2.18 -2.14
C ASN A 136 -24.97 3.71 -2.11
N ASN A 137 -25.00 4.31 -3.30
CA ASN A 137 -25.22 5.74 -3.49
C ASN A 137 -26.73 5.95 -3.60
N VAL A 138 -27.30 6.83 -2.77
CA VAL A 138 -28.74 7.13 -2.84
C VAL A 138 -28.95 8.37 -3.71
N ILE A 139 -28.47 9.51 -3.22
CA ILE A 139 -28.63 10.82 -3.90
C ILE A 139 -27.27 11.41 -4.28
N PHE A 140 -26.21 10.97 -3.61
CA PHE A 140 -24.86 11.52 -3.72
C PHE A 140 -23.83 10.39 -3.67
N PRO A 141 -22.62 10.62 -4.23
CA PRO A 141 -21.49 9.72 -4.07
C PRO A 141 -21.19 9.40 -2.60
N SER A 142 -21.01 8.12 -2.30
CA SER A 142 -20.59 7.64 -0.99
C SER A 142 -19.32 6.80 -1.10
N LEU A 143 -18.34 7.13 -0.27
CA LEU A 143 -17.16 6.32 -0.02
C LEU A 143 -17.23 5.76 1.41
N LYS A 144 -16.79 4.53 1.57
CA LYS A 144 -16.92 3.72 2.79
C LYS A 144 -15.57 3.40 3.38
N SER A 145 -15.56 3.06 4.67
CA SER A 145 -14.37 2.59 5.40
C SER A 145 -13.18 3.55 5.22
N CYS A 146 -13.44 4.85 5.20
CA CYS A 146 -12.40 5.85 4.99
C CYS A 146 -11.48 5.93 6.20
N VAL A 147 -10.17 5.98 5.94
CA VAL A 147 -9.11 6.25 6.91
C VAL A 147 -8.17 7.32 6.34
N THR A 148 -7.38 7.99 7.17
CA THR A 148 -6.35 8.92 6.67
C THR A 148 -5.33 8.18 5.82
N ALA A 149 -4.78 8.86 4.81
CA ALA A 149 -3.74 8.30 3.96
C ALA A 149 -2.53 7.82 4.76
N ASP A 150 -2.06 8.61 5.73
CA ASP A 150 -0.97 8.23 6.64
C ASP A 150 -1.28 6.93 7.39
N SER A 151 -2.45 6.84 8.05
CA SER A 151 -2.82 5.63 8.79
C SER A 151 -2.96 4.40 7.88
N TYR A 152 -3.43 4.58 6.65
CA TYR A 152 -3.50 3.51 5.67
C TYR A 152 -2.11 2.99 5.30
N PHE A 153 -1.21 3.90 4.91
CA PHE A 153 0.12 3.54 4.44
C PHE A 153 1.01 2.97 5.55
N ASP A 154 0.90 3.51 6.77
CA ASP A 154 1.60 2.94 7.94
C ASP A 154 1.13 1.50 8.21
N LYS A 155 -0.18 1.24 8.19
CA LYS A 155 -0.72 -0.11 8.38
C LYS A 155 -0.34 -1.04 7.24
N PHE A 156 -0.34 -0.54 6.01
CA PHE A 156 0.07 -1.28 4.83
C PHE A 156 1.52 -1.74 4.95
N LEU A 157 2.44 -0.82 5.20
CA LEU A 157 3.86 -1.13 5.37
C LEU A 157 4.08 -2.12 6.51
N ASN A 158 3.51 -1.84 7.69
CA ASN A 158 3.62 -2.73 8.84
C ASN A 158 3.06 -4.13 8.57
N SER A 159 1.94 -4.24 7.85
CA SER A 159 1.35 -5.53 7.47
C SER A 159 2.27 -6.30 6.54
N VAL A 160 2.82 -5.64 5.52
CA VAL A 160 3.77 -6.26 4.59
C VAL A 160 4.99 -6.75 5.36
N MET A 161 5.64 -5.88 6.15
CA MET A 161 6.86 -6.26 6.88
C MET A 161 6.61 -7.40 7.86
N SER A 162 5.46 -7.39 8.56
CA SER A 162 5.07 -8.49 9.45
C SER A 162 4.82 -9.80 8.71
N ASP A 163 4.32 -9.76 7.48
CA ASP A 163 4.13 -10.96 6.67
C ASP A 163 5.47 -11.49 6.13
N LEU A 164 6.40 -10.61 5.76
CA LEU A 164 7.76 -11.00 5.36
C LEU A 164 8.55 -11.62 6.52
N ASP A 165 8.37 -11.15 7.75
CA ASP A 165 9.00 -11.71 8.95
C ASP A 165 8.64 -13.19 9.21
N LYS A 166 7.51 -13.65 8.66
CA LYS A 166 7.03 -15.03 8.84
C LYS A 166 7.60 -16.00 7.80
N LEU A 167 8.27 -15.50 6.76
CA LEU A 167 8.77 -16.32 5.66
C LEU A 167 10.13 -16.94 5.98
N ASP A 168 10.32 -18.18 5.55
CA ASP A 168 11.61 -18.82 5.37
C ASP A 168 12.09 -18.66 3.92
N ILE A 169 13.41 -18.65 3.71
CA ILE A 169 14.03 -18.50 2.38
C ILE A 169 13.57 -19.56 1.35
N ASN A 170 13.16 -20.74 1.84
CA ASN A 170 12.68 -21.85 1.01
C ASN A 170 11.16 -21.86 0.84
N ASP A 171 10.44 -20.91 1.44
CA ASP A 171 8.99 -20.84 1.30
C ASP A 171 8.58 -20.55 -0.14
N LYS A 172 7.41 -21.04 -0.50
CA LYS A 172 6.78 -20.73 -1.77
C LYS A 172 6.06 -19.38 -1.64
N PRO A 173 6.41 -18.37 -2.46
CA PRO A 173 5.76 -17.06 -2.37
C PRO A 173 4.27 -17.14 -2.74
N SER A 174 3.44 -16.48 -1.94
CA SER A 174 1.99 -16.37 -2.15
C SER A 174 1.65 -15.31 -3.20
N ASN A 175 2.49 -14.28 -3.31
CA ASN A 175 2.34 -13.14 -4.20
C ASN A 175 3.69 -12.64 -4.75
N LYS A 176 3.64 -11.75 -5.74
CA LYS A 176 4.85 -11.25 -6.44
C LYS A 176 5.81 -10.49 -5.52
N LEU A 177 5.33 -9.79 -4.50
CA LEU A 177 6.18 -9.04 -3.57
C LEU A 177 7.03 -10.00 -2.73
N GLU A 178 6.41 -11.05 -2.18
CA GLU A 178 7.12 -12.11 -1.47
C GLU A 178 8.16 -12.80 -2.37
N ALA A 179 7.83 -13.02 -3.65
CA ALA A 179 8.78 -13.61 -4.60
C ALA A 179 10.03 -12.73 -4.81
N VAL A 180 9.85 -11.41 -4.88
CA VAL A 180 10.97 -10.44 -4.98
C VAL A 180 11.76 -10.40 -3.68
N TYR A 181 11.10 -10.36 -2.53
CA TYR A 181 11.76 -10.40 -1.22
C TYR A 181 12.61 -11.67 -1.04
N LEU A 182 12.05 -12.85 -1.30
CA LEU A 182 12.79 -14.12 -1.20
C LEU A 182 13.95 -14.20 -2.19
N ALA A 183 13.81 -13.56 -3.36
CA ALA A 183 14.88 -13.47 -4.34
C ALA A 183 16.01 -12.55 -3.88
N MET A 184 15.70 -11.41 -3.25
CA MET A 184 16.69 -10.52 -2.63
C MET A 184 17.44 -11.23 -1.50
N TRP A 185 16.72 -11.96 -0.64
CA TRP A 185 17.35 -12.73 0.44
C TRP A 185 18.28 -13.81 -0.11
N GLU A 186 17.84 -14.57 -1.12
CA GLU A 186 18.68 -15.58 -1.77
C GLU A 186 19.90 -14.97 -2.47
N PHE A 187 19.71 -13.86 -3.16
CA PHE A 187 20.79 -13.12 -3.81
C PHE A 187 21.85 -12.66 -2.81
N ASP A 188 21.46 -12.01 -1.71
CA ASP A 188 22.42 -11.52 -0.72
C ASP A 188 23.09 -12.66 0.05
N LYS A 189 22.41 -13.81 0.20
CA LYS A 189 23.04 -15.03 0.73
C LYS A 189 24.12 -15.58 -0.20
N GLN A 190 23.90 -15.54 -1.52
CA GLN A 190 24.87 -15.99 -2.52
C GLN A 190 26.01 -14.98 -2.72
N LYS A 191 25.72 -13.69 -2.51
CA LYS A 191 26.66 -12.58 -2.63
C LYS A 191 26.61 -11.71 -1.36
N PRO A 192 27.25 -12.16 -0.27
CA PRO A 192 27.14 -11.53 1.05
C PRO A 192 27.34 -10.02 1.03
N ASN A 193 26.42 -9.29 1.68
CA ASN A 193 26.44 -7.84 1.88
C ASN A 193 26.37 -7.00 0.59
N THR A 194 25.94 -7.60 -0.52
CA THR A 194 25.75 -6.85 -1.77
C THR A 194 24.58 -5.89 -1.65
N LEU A 195 23.50 -6.28 -0.97
CA LEU A 195 22.35 -5.41 -0.75
C LEU A 195 22.63 -4.29 0.26
N GLU A 196 23.59 -4.49 1.18
CA GLU A 196 23.97 -3.49 2.20
C GLU A 196 24.46 -2.17 1.57
N LYS A 197 25.03 -2.23 0.36
CA LYS A 197 25.57 -1.07 -0.35
C LYS A 197 24.49 -0.10 -0.83
N PHE A 198 23.27 -0.57 -1.05
CA PHE A 198 22.16 0.27 -1.53
C PHE A 198 21.54 1.00 -0.35
N LYS A 199 21.49 2.34 -0.41
CA LYS A 199 20.96 3.18 0.67
C LYS A 199 19.57 3.75 0.35
N THR A 200 19.12 3.66 -0.89
CA THR A 200 17.80 4.09 -1.36
C THR A 200 17.23 3.10 -2.37
N ALA A 201 15.93 3.24 -2.70
CA ALA A 201 15.30 2.55 -3.83
C ALA A 201 16.01 2.89 -5.15
N GLU A 202 16.31 4.17 -5.37
CA GLU A 202 17.00 4.65 -6.57
C GLU A 202 18.41 4.02 -6.74
N ASP A 203 19.17 3.88 -5.66
CA ASP A 203 20.49 3.22 -5.67
C ASP A 203 20.38 1.76 -6.15
N PHE A 204 19.34 1.07 -5.71
CA PHE A 204 19.06 -0.32 -6.06
C PHE A 204 18.65 -0.44 -7.53
N GLU A 205 17.71 0.38 -8.00
CA GLU A 205 17.22 0.34 -9.38
C GLU A 205 18.28 0.72 -10.42
N LYS A 206 19.18 1.65 -10.09
CA LYS A 206 20.29 2.04 -10.98
C LYS A 206 21.29 0.90 -11.19
N ASN A 207 21.39 -0.07 -10.28
CA ASN A 207 22.26 -1.22 -10.44
C ASN A 207 21.58 -2.33 -11.26
N GLN A 208 21.52 -2.12 -12.57
CA GLN A 208 20.82 -3.01 -13.50
C GLN A 208 21.27 -4.47 -13.42
N ALA A 209 22.57 -4.73 -13.19
CA ALA A 209 23.09 -6.09 -13.14
C ALA A 209 22.50 -6.87 -11.96
N ASP A 210 22.59 -6.31 -10.75
CA ASP A 210 22.06 -6.93 -9.53
C ASP A 210 20.53 -7.02 -9.60
N PHE A 211 19.87 -5.96 -10.09
CA PHE A 211 18.42 -5.93 -10.28
C PHE A 211 17.93 -7.04 -11.21
N ILE A 212 18.53 -7.20 -12.39
CA ILE A 212 18.15 -8.23 -13.37
C ILE A 212 18.33 -9.63 -12.79
N GLU A 213 19.42 -9.87 -12.05
CA GLU A 213 19.68 -11.16 -11.42
C GLU A 213 18.62 -11.49 -10.35
N ILE A 214 18.31 -10.54 -9.47
CA ILE A 214 17.25 -10.68 -8.46
C ILE A 214 15.91 -10.96 -9.13
N MET A 215 15.56 -10.23 -10.19
CA MET A 215 14.30 -10.44 -10.90
C MET A 215 14.24 -11.80 -11.61
N THR A 216 15.38 -12.33 -12.07
CA THR A 216 15.47 -13.68 -12.65
C THR A 216 15.23 -14.76 -11.58
N ILE A 217 15.76 -14.58 -10.38
CA ILE A 217 15.51 -15.45 -9.23
C ILE A 217 14.01 -15.38 -8.84
N ALA A 218 13.45 -14.16 -8.74
CA ALA A 218 12.05 -13.94 -8.39
C ALA A 218 11.10 -14.61 -9.40
N GLN A 219 11.37 -14.47 -10.70
CA GLN A 219 10.62 -15.14 -11.75
C GLN A 219 10.67 -16.66 -11.61
N THR A 220 11.83 -17.21 -11.24
CA THR A 220 11.98 -18.65 -11.02
C THR A 220 11.17 -19.14 -9.83
N LYS A 221 11.15 -18.38 -8.72
CA LYS A 221 10.30 -18.67 -7.56
C LYS A 221 8.81 -18.52 -7.86
N ALA A 222 8.44 -17.66 -8.81
CA ALA A 222 7.05 -17.35 -9.14
C ALA A 222 6.39 -18.30 -10.16
N LYS A 223 7.09 -19.32 -10.67
CA LYS A 223 6.66 -20.18 -11.81
C LYS A 223 5.33 -20.92 -11.61
N ASP A 224 4.78 -21.01 -10.39
CA ASP A 224 3.57 -21.77 -10.07
C ASP A 224 2.28 -20.94 -9.90
N GLY A 225 2.08 -19.89 -10.69
CA GLY A 225 0.82 -19.14 -10.64
C GLY A 225 0.67 -18.22 -9.42
N VAL A 226 1.78 -17.64 -8.97
CA VAL A 226 1.82 -16.65 -7.90
C VAL A 226 0.88 -15.48 -8.22
N LYS A 227 0.06 -15.09 -7.24
CA LYS A 227 -0.95 -14.04 -7.43
C LYS A 227 -0.30 -12.68 -7.60
N LYS A 228 -0.99 -11.77 -8.31
CA LYS A 228 -0.64 -10.35 -8.24
C LYS A 228 -0.78 -9.89 -6.78
N PHE A 229 0.14 -9.06 -6.34
CA PHE A 229 -0.01 -8.35 -5.09
C PHE A 229 -1.24 -7.42 -5.17
N THR A 230 -2.01 -7.36 -4.09
CA THR A 230 -3.21 -6.53 -4.01
C THR A 230 -3.15 -5.70 -2.73
N LEU A 231 -3.43 -4.42 -2.86
CA LEU A 231 -3.51 -3.53 -1.72
C LEU A 231 -4.63 -3.97 -0.75
N PRO A 232 -4.39 -3.94 0.57
CA PRO A 232 -5.39 -4.30 1.55
C PRO A 232 -6.52 -3.28 1.55
N LYS A 233 -7.74 -3.73 1.87
CA LYS A 233 -8.85 -2.80 2.10
C LYS A 233 -8.64 -2.06 3.43
N PRO A 234 -9.08 -0.80 3.55
CA PRO A 234 -8.78 0.01 4.72
C PRO A 234 -9.41 -0.52 6.00
#